data_AF-A0A1F7PKZ9-F1
#
_entry.id   AF-A0A1F7PKZ9-F1
#
_cell.length_a   1.000
_cell.length_b   1.000
_cell.length_c   1.000
_cell.angle_alpha   90.00
_cell.angle_beta   90.00
_cell.angle_gamma   90.00
#
_symmetry.space_group_name_H-M   'P 1'
#
loop_
_entity.id
_entity.type
_entity.pdbx_description
1 polymer ?
#
loop_
_entity_poly.entity_id
_entity_poly.type
_entity_poly.pdbx_seq_one_letter_code
_entity_poly.pdbx_strand_id
1 'polypeptide(L)'
;MTLYPTDFKFFPGTEWQKSVWKLDVALKGHPRLLRTLARFLAAGNEIHMIRGNHDLEFCWPQVQEHFRRRIAQHPPEGLTAEEMEAITRSRITFHPWFYYEPGLLYVEHGHQYDGYCSNAHNLHPVLPGNDRRMELPISALSMRYFGSRITIVDPIAMENVNSIPRYIWRLIRTNPRQVIRMPFYYLEMAYRILSKITRPAEALDAAVASVAAERRDEIVKRFGLDAETLGRIEGLAERQIIRDLMTSLRCTLIDLVALGLFGIAVAVVGWALGVAGPGGWVGAGIVILVLLLLLAGKHRMSKINDHRNLRDIARRIREIIGVRYVVFGHSHDPDLMPFAPSGNGAYFNVGTWMPRQGIGQFIYFELHVEAGSPTARLMRWDREKPADVGTAIAERAHSLREAALDAMTGRGTA
;
A
#
# COMPACT_ATOMS: atom_id res chain seq x y z
N MET A 1 -12.85 -18.50 -18.36
CA MET A 1 -11.90 -18.44 -17.24
C MET A 1 -12.26 -19.51 -16.23
N THR A 2 -11.28 -20.22 -15.69
CA THR A 2 -11.50 -21.26 -14.67
C THR A 2 -11.08 -20.74 -13.30
N LEU A 3 -11.97 -20.82 -12.31
CA LEU A 3 -11.68 -20.58 -10.90
C LEU A 3 -11.50 -21.92 -10.19
N TYR A 4 -10.48 -22.01 -9.34
CA TYR A 4 -10.19 -23.21 -8.55
C TYR A 4 -10.72 -23.07 -7.12
N PRO A 5 -10.96 -24.16 -6.37
CA PRO A 5 -11.37 -24.09 -4.96
C PRO A 5 -10.48 -23.20 -4.08
N THR A 6 -9.19 -23.15 -4.39
CA THR A 6 -8.22 -22.28 -3.71
C THR A 6 -8.46 -20.79 -3.97
N ASP A 7 -9.00 -20.42 -5.13
CA ASP A 7 -9.34 -19.03 -5.45
C ASP A 7 -10.52 -18.53 -4.60
N PHE A 8 -11.47 -19.42 -4.25
CA PHE A 8 -12.55 -19.08 -3.32
C PHE A 8 -12.07 -18.97 -1.87
N LYS A 9 -11.02 -19.73 -1.50
CA LYS A 9 -10.44 -19.68 -0.15
C LYS A 9 -9.50 -18.47 0.05
N PHE A 10 -8.73 -18.09 -0.97
CA PHE A 10 -7.62 -17.15 -0.87
C PHE A 10 -7.65 -16.00 -1.88
N PHE A 11 -8.82 -15.72 -2.44
CA PHE A 11 -9.00 -14.84 -3.60
C PHE A 11 -8.36 -15.37 -4.89
N PRO A 12 -8.85 -14.95 -6.07
CA PRO A 12 -8.26 -15.33 -7.34
C PRO A 12 -6.78 -14.94 -7.44
N GLY A 13 -6.00 -15.77 -8.16
CA GLY A 13 -4.62 -15.46 -8.54
C GLY A 13 -4.47 -14.18 -9.38
N THR A 14 -3.24 -13.89 -9.80
CA THR A 14 -2.85 -12.65 -10.49
C THR A 14 -2.69 -12.82 -12.00
N GLU A 15 -3.11 -13.97 -12.56
CA GLU A 15 -3.15 -14.15 -14.00
C GLU A 15 -4.09 -13.11 -14.64
N TRP A 16 -3.78 -12.62 -15.84
CA TRP A 16 -4.55 -11.54 -16.45
C TRP A 16 -6.05 -11.88 -16.57
N GLN A 17 -6.41 -13.14 -16.82
CA GLN A 17 -7.82 -13.57 -16.88
C GLN A 17 -8.53 -13.34 -15.54
N LYS A 18 -7.88 -13.72 -14.44
CA LYS A 18 -8.42 -13.58 -13.09
C LYS A 18 -8.43 -12.11 -12.65
N SER A 19 -7.43 -11.36 -13.06
CA SER A 19 -7.34 -9.92 -12.84
C SER A 19 -8.47 -9.16 -13.53
N VAL A 20 -8.76 -9.47 -14.80
CA VAL A 20 -9.91 -8.93 -15.54
C VAL A 20 -11.23 -9.28 -14.84
N TRP A 21 -11.40 -10.53 -14.39
CA TRP A 21 -12.59 -10.92 -13.64
C TRP A 21 -12.73 -10.14 -12.33
N LYS A 22 -11.64 -9.96 -11.56
CA LYS A 22 -11.65 -9.18 -10.31
C LYS A 22 -12.03 -7.73 -10.58
N LEU A 23 -11.45 -7.12 -11.61
CA LEU A 23 -11.78 -5.77 -12.03
C LEU A 23 -13.27 -5.66 -12.39
N ASP A 24 -13.81 -6.59 -13.18
CA ASP A 24 -15.23 -6.56 -13.54
C ASP A 24 -16.16 -6.74 -12.33
N VAL A 25 -15.80 -7.61 -11.38
CA VAL A 25 -16.54 -7.74 -10.11
C VAL A 25 -16.55 -6.43 -9.34
N ALA A 26 -15.40 -5.75 -9.24
CA ALA A 26 -15.31 -4.44 -8.57
C ALA A 26 -16.14 -3.38 -9.30
N LEU A 27 -16.02 -3.27 -10.62
CA LEU A 27 -16.71 -2.26 -11.43
C LEU A 27 -18.23 -2.46 -11.49
N LYS A 28 -18.71 -3.72 -11.45
CA LYS A 28 -20.15 -4.03 -11.35
C LYS A 28 -20.80 -3.41 -10.12
N GLY A 29 -20.08 -3.26 -9.01
CA GLY A 29 -20.56 -2.56 -7.82
C GLY A 29 -20.63 -1.04 -7.97
N HIS A 30 -20.03 -0.46 -9.02
CA HIS A 30 -19.81 0.99 -9.15
C HIS A 30 -20.26 1.55 -10.52
N PRO A 31 -21.49 1.28 -11.00
CA PRO A 31 -21.93 1.74 -12.32
C PRO A 31 -22.00 3.26 -12.46
N ARG A 32 -22.19 4.00 -11.36
CA ARG A 32 -22.16 5.47 -11.34
C ARG A 32 -20.76 6.02 -11.62
N LEU A 33 -19.71 5.33 -11.17
CA LEU A 33 -18.32 5.71 -11.45
C LEU A 33 -18.08 5.64 -12.96
N LEU A 34 -18.39 4.50 -13.59
CA LEU A 34 -18.18 4.29 -15.02
C LEU A 34 -18.86 5.36 -15.89
N ARG A 35 -20.15 5.65 -15.63
CA ARG A 35 -20.87 6.72 -16.34
C ARG A 35 -20.28 8.11 -16.11
N THR A 36 -19.73 8.36 -14.93
CA THR A 36 -19.12 9.65 -14.61
C THR A 36 -17.78 9.81 -15.30
N LEU A 37 -16.95 8.76 -15.32
CA LEU A 37 -15.70 8.74 -16.07
C LEU A 37 -15.94 8.91 -17.59
N ALA A 38 -16.96 8.24 -18.14
CA ALA A 38 -17.32 8.41 -19.54
C ALA A 38 -17.70 9.85 -19.89
N ARG A 39 -18.57 10.48 -19.09
CA ARG A 39 -18.91 11.92 -19.25
C ARG A 39 -17.71 12.83 -19.09
N PHE A 40 -16.86 12.57 -18.11
CA PHE A 40 -15.65 13.35 -17.84
C PHE A 40 -14.69 13.33 -19.05
N LEU A 41 -14.45 12.14 -19.60
CA LEU A 41 -13.61 11.97 -20.79
C LEU A 41 -14.26 12.58 -22.04
N ALA A 42 -15.57 12.41 -22.25
CA ALA A 42 -16.28 13.00 -23.38
C ALA A 42 -16.22 14.54 -23.38
N ALA A 43 -16.18 15.16 -22.20
CA ALA A 43 -16.08 16.60 -22.03
C ALA A 43 -14.71 17.21 -22.38
N GLY A 44 -13.72 16.42 -22.81
CA GLY A 44 -12.39 16.92 -23.18
C GLY A 44 -11.27 16.52 -22.21
N ASN A 45 -11.61 16.00 -21.03
CA ASN A 45 -10.63 15.76 -19.97
C ASN A 45 -9.88 14.44 -20.14
N GLU A 46 -8.74 14.32 -19.48
CA GLU A 46 -7.86 13.15 -19.53
C GLU A 46 -7.76 12.44 -18.17
N ILE A 47 -7.47 11.13 -18.22
CA ILE A 47 -7.25 10.31 -17.03
C ILE A 47 -5.85 9.70 -17.10
N HIS A 48 -5.03 10.01 -16.10
CA HIS A 48 -3.70 9.46 -15.91
C HIS A 48 -3.75 8.45 -14.77
N MET A 49 -3.60 7.16 -15.08
CA MET A 49 -3.65 6.08 -14.10
C MET A 49 -2.22 5.68 -13.70
N ILE A 50 -1.92 5.79 -12.41
CA ILE A 50 -0.70 5.25 -11.79
C ILE A 50 -1.05 4.02 -10.94
N ARG A 51 -0.10 3.10 -10.78
CA ARG A 51 -0.34 1.85 -10.01
C ARG A 51 0.09 2.01 -8.56
N GLY A 52 -0.79 1.65 -7.64
CA GLY A 52 -0.42 1.39 -6.24
C GLY A 52 -0.06 -0.08 -5.98
N ASN A 53 0.28 -0.39 -4.73
CA ASN A 53 0.56 -1.76 -4.26
C ASN A 53 -0.67 -2.69 -4.34
N HIS A 54 -1.89 -2.15 -4.34
CA HIS A 54 -3.13 -2.92 -4.52
C HIS A 54 -3.58 -3.03 -5.99
N ASP A 55 -2.98 -2.24 -6.87
CA ASP A 55 -3.37 -2.10 -8.28
C ASP A 55 -2.33 -2.68 -9.24
N LEU A 56 -1.43 -3.55 -8.74
CA LEU A 56 -0.34 -4.14 -9.54
C LEU A 56 -0.84 -4.76 -10.85
N GLU A 57 -2.06 -5.30 -10.82
CA GLU A 57 -2.77 -5.96 -11.93
C GLU A 57 -3.01 -5.09 -13.15
N PHE A 58 -2.99 -3.78 -13.01
CA PHE A 58 -2.95 -2.85 -14.14
C PHE A 58 -1.64 -2.90 -14.92
N CYS A 59 -0.64 -3.69 -14.53
CA CYS A 59 0.53 -3.96 -15.38
C CYS A 59 0.18 -4.82 -16.61
N TRP A 60 -0.96 -5.53 -16.58
CA TRP A 60 -1.45 -6.33 -17.70
C TRP A 60 -2.15 -5.44 -18.73
N PRO A 61 -1.70 -5.41 -20.00
CA PRO A 61 -2.40 -4.69 -21.05
C PRO A 61 -3.87 -5.09 -21.20
N GLN A 62 -4.18 -6.37 -20.96
CA GLN A 62 -5.54 -6.91 -21.01
C GLN A 62 -6.45 -6.29 -19.94
N VAL A 63 -5.92 -5.99 -18.74
CA VAL A 63 -6.67 -5.36 -17.66
C VAL A 63 -6.92 -3.89 -17.97
N GLN A 64 -5.90 -3.19 -18.49
CA GLN A 64 -6.02 -1.80 -18.95
C GLN A 64 -7.08 -1.68 -20.06
N GLU A 65 -7.03 -2.55 -21.06
CA GLU A 65 -7.98 -2.54 -22.17
C GLU A 65 -9.40 -2.89 -21.71
N HIS A 66 -9.53 -3.85 -20.78
CA HIS A 66 -10.83 -4.14 -20.19
C HIS A 66 -11.39 -2.91 -19.46
N PHE A 67 -10.58 -2.19 -18.67
CA PHE A 67 -11.01 -0.97 -18.01
C PHE A 67 -11.53 0.09 -18.99
N ARG A 68 -10.80 0.35 -20.08
CA ARG A 68 -11.24 1.25 -21.16
C ARG A 68 -12.60 0.82 -21.72
N ARG A 69 -12.71 -0.46 -22.09
CA ARG A 69 -13.95 -1.03 -22.64
C ARG A 69 -15.13 -0.90 -21.70
N ARG A 70 -14.94 -1.08 -20.38
CA ARG A 70 -16.02 -0.93 -19.40
C ARG A 70 -16.51 0.52 -19.28
N ILE A 71 -15.64 1.51 -19.49
CA ILE A 71 -16.06 2.91 -19.58
C ILE A 71 -16.75 3.20 -20.92
N ALA A 72 -16.21 2.68 -22.03
CA ALA A 72 -16.75 2.89 -23.38
C ALA A 72 -18.17 2.35 -23.56
N GLN A 73 -18.59 1.37 -22.76
CA GLN A 73 -19.96 0.84 -22.71
C GLN A 73 -21.00 1.80 -22.10
N HIS A 74 -20.59 2.99 -21.69
CA HIS A 74 -21.45 4.00 -21.10
C HIS A 74 -21.33 5.36 -21.82
N PRO A 75 -21.52 5.41 -23.15
CA PRO A 75 -21.45 6.68 -23.87
C PRO A 75 -22.52 7.64 -23.33
N PRO A 76 -22.21 8.93 -23.16
CA PRO A 76 -23.23 9.94 -22.90
C PRO A 76 -24.14 10.13 -24.13
N GLU A 77 -25.27 10.82 -23.94
CA GLU A 77 -26.17 11.15 -25.05
C GLU A 77 -25.42 11.89 -26.18
N GLY A 78 -25.70 11.48 -27.42
CA GLY A 78 -25.07 12.05 -28.61
C GLY A 78 -23.75 11.40 -29.04
N LEU A 79 -23.23 10.41 -28.30
CA LEU A 79 -22.07 9.61 -28.71
C LEU A 79 -22.43 8.13 -28.90
N THR A 80 -21.78 7.50 -29.88
CA THR A 80 -21.84 6.04 -30.07
C THR A 80 -20.84 5.33 -29.15
N ALA A 81 -20.98 4.01 -29.02
CA ALA A 81 -20.03 3.20 -28.27
C ALA A 81 -18.64 3.18 -28.95
N GLU A 82 -18.60 3.23 -30.28
CA GLU A 82 -17.38 3.27 -31.09
C GLU A 82 -16.64 4.60 -30.89
N GLU A 83 -17.35 5.73 -30.90
CA GLU A 83 -16.77 7.04 -30.60
C GLU A 83 -16.23 7.09 -29.18
N MET A 84 -16.97 6.54 -28.22
CA MET A 84 -16.52 6.48 -26.83
C MET A 84 -15.29 5.57 -26.67
N GLU A 85 -15.18 4.47 -27.43
CA GLU A 85 -13.98 3.63 -27.44
C GLU A 85 -12.76 4.44 -27.91
N ALA A 86 -12.88 5.18 -29.01
CA ALA A 86 -11.81 6.05 -29.50
C ALA A 86 -11.40 7.13 -28.47
N ILE A 87 -12.37 7.73 -27.79
CA ILE A 87 -12.13 8.70 -26.70
C ILE A 87 -11.38 8.03 -25.54
N THR A 88 -11.83 6.87 -25.06
CA THR A 88 -11.15 6.19 -23.94
C THR A 88 -9.74 5.73 -24.31
N ARG A 89 -9.50 5.33 -25.57
CA ARG A 89 -8.18 4.91 -26.04
C ARG A 89 -7.19 6.07 -26.12
N SER A 90 -7.66 7.27 -26.48
CA SER A 90 -6.82 8.47 -26.63
C SER A 90 -6.63 9.25 -25.32
N ARG A 91 -7.61 9.26 -24.42
CA ARG A 91 -7.62 10.10 -23.20
C ARG A 91 -7.37 9.36 -21.89
N ILE A 92 -7.16 8.03 -21.92
CA ILE A 92 -6.77 7.25 -20.74
C ILE A 92 -5.34 6.73 -20.92
N THR A 93 -4.42 7.32 -20.15
CA THR A 93 -3.01 6.96 -20.14
C THR A 93 -2.68 6.16 -18.88
N PHE A 94 -2.14 4.95 -19.06
CA PHE A 94 -1.59 4.16 -17.96
C PHE A 94 -0.09 4.42 -17.86
N HIS A 95 0.35 4.78 -16.67
CA HIS A 95 1.76 4.96 -16.36
C HIS A 95 2.29 3.72 -15.65
N PRO A 96 3.44 3.19 -16.08
CA PRO A 96 4.01 2.00 -15.44
C PRO A 96 4.40 2.27 -13.98
N TRP A 97 4.74 3.50 -13.60
CA TRP A 97 5.15 3.81 -12.22
C TRP A 97 4.61 5.15 -11.72
N PHE A 98 5.06 6.26 -12.31
CA PHE A 98 4.72 7.62 -11.87
C PHE A 98 4.21 8.48 -13.02
N TYR A 99 3.56 9.58 -12.67
CA TYR A 99 3.30 10.69 -13.57
C TYR A 99 4.23 11.84 -13.22
N TYR A 100 4.77 12.53 -14.24
CA TYR A 100 5.75 13.58 -14.07
C TYR A 100 5.50 14.71 -15.06
N GLU A 101 5.53 15.94 -14.53
CA GLU A 101 5.50 17.19 -15.28
C GLU A 101 6.80 17.96 -14.96
N PRO A 102 7.70 18.16 -15.93
CA PRO A 102 9.01 18.75 -15.71
C PRO A 102 9.01 20.06 -14.92
N GLY A 103 9.84 20.11 -13.88
CA GLY A 103 9.98 21.27 -12.99
C GLY A 103 8.76 21.56 -12.10
N LEU A 104 7.63 20.88 -12.30
CA LEU A 104 6.37 21.21 -11.63
C LEU A 104 5.91 20.11 -10.66
N LEU A 105 5.70 18.89 -11.15
CA LEU A 105 4.94 17.88 -10.41
C LEU A 105 5.52 16.47 -10.61
N TYR A 106 5.65 15.73 -9.52
CA TYR A 106 5.92 14.30 -9.53
C TYR A 106 4.87 13.58 -8.69
N VAL A 107 4.17 12.61 -9.27
CA VAL A 107 3.09 11.86 -8.63
C VAL A 107 3.36 10.36 -8.73
N GLU A 108 3.42 9.69 -7.59
CA GLU A 108 3.43 8.23 -7.51
C GLU A 108 2.65 7.75 -6.29
N HIS A 109 2.52 6.44 -6.12
CA HIS A 109 1.85 5.89 -4.94
C HIS A 109 2.73 5.94 -3.68
N GLY A 110 4.03 5.62 -3.81
CA GLY A 110 5.01 5.62 -2.71
C GLY A 110 5.29 4.26 -2.06
N HIS A 111 4.66 3.17 -2.51
CA HIS A 111 4.87 1.83 -1.95
C HIS A 111 6.25 1.23 -2.22
N GLN A 112 7.01 1.77 -3.18
CA GLN A 112 8.37 1.30 -3.45
C GLN A 112 9.33 1.64 -2.30
N TYR A 113 8.99 2.59 -1.43
CA TYR A 113 9.78 2.99 -0.27
C TYR A 113 9.34 2.29 1.01
N ASP A 114 8.65 1.17 0.89
CA ASP A 114 8.19 0.32 1.99
C ASP A 114 8.50 -1.13 1.62
N GLY A 115 9.50 -1.74 2.28
CA GLY A 115 9.92 -3.11 2.02
C GLY A 115 8.82 -4.18 2.17
N TYR A 116 7.73 -3.88 2.88
CA TYR A 116 6.57 -4.77 3.00
C TYR A 116 5.69 -4.76 1.75
N CYS A 117 5.74 -3.69 0.98
CA CYS A 117 4.85 -3.41 -0.16
C CYS A 117 5.61 -3.24 -1.48
N SER A 118 6.94 -3.08 -1.43
CA SER A 118 7.77 -2.86 -2.62
C SER A 118 7.80 -4.06 -3.56
N ASN A 119 8.05 -3.76 -4.83
CA ASN A 119 8.18 -4.78 -5.86
C ASN A 119 9.67 -4.93 -6.18
N ALA A 120 10.16 -6.15 -6.33
CA ALA A 120 11.55 -6.33 -6.76
C ALA A 120 11.81 -5.75 -8.16
N HIS A 121 10.86 -5.95 -9.09
CA HIS A 121 10.88 -5.41 -10.44
C HIS A 121 9.67 -4.50 -10.66
N ASN A 122 9.69 -3.25 -10.16
CA ASN A 122 8.51 -2.39 -10.17
C ASN A 122 7.91 -2.16 -11.56
N LEU A 123 8.77 -1.94 -12.56
CA LEU A 123 8.34 -1.69 -13.94
C LEU A 123 7.77 -2.95 -14.59
N HIS A 124 8.19 -4.14 -14.18
CA HIS A 124 7.70 -5.41 -14.70
C HIS A 124 7.55 -6.45 -13.56
N PRO A 125 6.50 -6.35 -12.71
CA PRO A 125 6.42 -7.09 -11.43
C PRO A 125 5.90 -8.52 -11.61
N VAL A 126 6.42 -9.24 -12.60
CA VAL A 126 6.07 -10.64 -12.85
C VAL A 126 6.95 -11.57 -12.03
N LEU A 127 6.44 -12.76 -11.74
CA LEU A 127 7.17 -13.78 -11.00
C LEU A 127 8.28 -14.38 -11.90
N PRO A 128 9.56 -14.36 -11.50
CA PRO A 128 10.61 -15.01 -12.26
C PRO A 128 10.31 -16.51 -12.46
N GLY A 129 10.39 -16.98 -13.70
CA GLY A 129 10.02 -18.36 -14.10
C GLY A 129 8.52 -18.59 -14.32
N ASN A 130 7.66 -17.58 -14.11
CA ASN A 130 6.25 -17.63 -14.47
C ASN A 130 5.73 -16.23 -14.83
N ASP A 131 5.90 -15.86 -16.09
CA ASP A 131 5.49 -14.59 -16.69
C ASP A 131 3.97 -14.35 -16.70
N ARG A 132 3.16 -15.37 -16.33
CA ARG A 132 1.70 -15.26 -16.23
C ARG A 132 1.24 -14.80 -14.86
N ARG A 133 2.13 -14.70 -13.87
CA ARG A 133 1.83 -14.35 -12.48
C ARG A 133 2.69 -13.20 -12.00
N MET A 134 2.24 -12.54 -10.94
CA MET A 134 2.97 -11.45 -10.31
C MET A 134 3.83 -11.96 -9.16
N GLU A 135 4.98 -11.32 -8.96
CA GLU A 135 5.75 -11.46 -7.73
C GLU A 135 5.11 -10.59 -6.65
N LEU A 136 4.27 -11.21 -5.81
CA LEU A 136 3.52 -10.48 -4.80
C LEU A 136 4.42 -10.10 -3.60
N PRO A 137 4.31 -8.85 -3.09
CA PRO A 137 4.94 -8.47 -1.83
C PRO A 137 4.31 -9.19 -0.64
N ILE A 138 5.00 -9.16 0.50
CA ILE A 138 4.56 -9.85 1.71
C ILE A 138 3.24 -9.30 2.24
N SER A 139 2.96 -8.00 2.07
CA SER A 139 1.67 -7.39 2.40
C SER A 139 0.52 -8.02 1.60
N ALA A 140 0.67 -8.14 0.28
CA ALA A 140 -0.33 -8.76 -0.58
C ALA A 140 -0.52 -10.26 -0.27
N LEU A 141 0.55 -10.99 0.04
CA LEU A 141 0.45 -12.40 0.46
C LEU A 141 -0.22 -12.56 1.83
N SER A 142 0.00 -11.62 2.75
CA SER A 142 -0.66 -11.60 4.06
C SER A 142 -2.16 -11.37 3.91
N MET A 143 -2.57 -10.41 3.06
CA MET A 143 -3.98 -10.22 2.71
C MET A 143 -4.59 -11.45 2.04
N ARG A 144 -3.82 -12.11 1.16
CA ARG A 144 -4.25 -13.31 0.43
C ARG A 144 -4.49 -14.52 1.34
N TYR A 145 -3.60 -14.79 2.29
CA TYR A 145 -3.64 -16.03 3.08
C TYR A 145 -4.25 -15.88 4.47
N PHE A 146 -4.16 -14.70 5.07
CA PHE A 146 -4.79 -14.40 6.35
C PHE A 146 -6.04 -13.56 6.15
N GLY A 147 -5.94 -12.46 5.39
CA GLY A 147 -7.06 -11.54 5.20
C GLY A 147 -8.32 -12.18 4.66
N SER A 148 -8.20 -12.96 3.57
CA SER A 148 -9.33 -13.69 2.98
C SER A 148 -10.08 -14.60 3.96
N ARG A 149 -9.45 -14.99 5.07
CA ARG A 149 -10.02 -15.89 6.08
C ARG A 149 -10.79 -15.12 7.17
N ILE A 150 -10.44 -13.86 7.39
CA ILE A 150 -10.96 -13.04 8.49
C ILE A 150 -11.86 -11.89 8.01
N THR A 151 -11.81 -11.48 6.74
CA THR A 151 -12.61 -10.37 6.14
C THR A 151 -14.13 -10.50 6.23
N ILE A 152 -14.66 -11.57 6.84
CA ILE A 152 -16.10 -11.81 7.01
C ILE A 152 -16.81 -10.71 7.83
N VAL A 153 -16.07 -9.89 8.60
CA VAL A 153 -16.66 -8.94 9.56
C VAL A 153 -16.44 -7.45 9.24
N ASP A 154 -15.26 -7.05 8.75
CA ASP A 154 -14.98 -5.64 8.42
C ASP A 154 -13.72 -5.53 7.52
N PRO A 155 -13.88 -5.40 6.19
CA PRO A 155 -12.75 -5.23 5.28
C PRO A 155 -11.94 -3.95 5.53
N ILE A 156 -12.55 -2.89 6.07
CA ILE A 156 -11.91 -1.59 6.30
C ILE A 156 -10.94 -1.67 7.49
N ALA A 157 -11.24 -2.53 8.47
CA ALA A 157 -10.39 -2.71 9.63
C ALA A 157 -9.03 -3.38 9.32
N MET A 158 -8.93 -4.09 8.21
CA MET A 158 -7.68 -4.75 7.80
C MET A 158 -6.66 -3.82 7.17
N GLU A 159 -7.12 -2.75 6.52
CA GLU A 159 -6.28 -1.73 5.90
C GLU A 159 -5.83 -0.65 6.91
N ASN A 160 -6.27 -0.76 8.17
CA ASN A 160 -5.84 0.11 9.26
C ASN A 160 -5.47 -0.71 10.50
N VAL A 161 -4.17 -0.97 10.66
CA VAL A 161 -3.59 -1.74 11.79
C VAL A 161 -4.00 -1.19 13.16
N ASN A 162 -4.19 0.13 13.28
CA ASN A 162 -4.63 0.76 14.53
C ASN A 162 -6.06 0.37 14.95
N SER A 163 -6.83 -0.22 14.04
CA SER A 163 -8.18 -0.73 14.30
C SER A 163 -8.23 -2.22 14.67
N ILE A 164 -7.10 -2.94 14.62
CA ILE A 164 -7.02 -4.38 14.93
C ILE A 164 -7.60 -4.74 16.30
N PRO A 165 -7.30 -4.02 17.41
CA PRO A 165 -7.88 -4.38 18.71
C PRO A 165 -9.41 -4.29 18.72
N ARG A 166 -9.97 -3.26 18.07
CA ARG A 166 -11.41 -3.07 17.94
C ARG A 166 -12.03 -4.17 17.08
N TYR A 167 -11.35 -4.56 16.00
CA TYR A 167 -11.75 -5.65 15.13
C TYR A 167 -11.77 -6.99 15.87
N ILE A 168 -10.71 -7.32 16.61
CA ILE A 168 -10.64 -8.55 17.43
C ILE A 168 -11.79 -8.59 18.43
N TRP A 169 -12.03 -7.49 19.15
CA TRP A 169 -13.12 -7.41 20.11
C TRP A 169 -14.50 -7.58 19.47
N ARG A 170 -14.72 -6.97 18.29
CA ARG A 170 -15.96 -7.18 17.52
C ARG A 170 -16.08 -8.65 17.10
N LEU A 171 -15.00 -9.27 16.64
CA LEU A 171 -14.98 -10.66 16.20
C LEU A 171 -15.27 -11.63 17.35
N ILE A 172 -14.76 -11.38 18.56
CA ILE A 172 -15.08 -12.15 19.76
C ILE A 172 -16.60 -12.14 20.01
N ARG A 173 -17.25 -10.98 19.83
CA ARG A 173 -18.69 -10.82 20.06
C ARG A 173 -19.56 -11.40 18.95
N THR A 174 -19.14 -11.26 17.69
CA THR A 174 -19.97 -11.66 16.54
C THR A 174 -19.71 -13.10 16.09
N ASN A 175 -18.48 -13.60 16.19
CA ASN A 175 -18.11 -14.91 15.70
C ASN A 175 -16.93 -15.52 16.48
N PRO A 176 -17.16 -15.99 17.74
CA PRO A 176 -16.10 -16.53 18.59
C PRO A 176 -15.42 -17.78 18.00
N ARG A 177 -16.13 -18.55 17.17
CA ARG A 177 -15.56 -19.70 16.46
C ARG A 177 -14.42 -19.30 15.51
N GLN A 178 -14.49 -18.11 14.91
CA GLN A 178 -13.41 -17.61 14.05
C GLN A 178 -12.17 -17.21 14.87
N VAL A 179 -12.36 -16.66 16.07
CA VAL A 179 -11.25 -16.28 16.96
C VAL A 179 -10.41 -17.50 17.34
N ILE A 180 -11.06 -18.62 17.69
CA ILE A 180 -10.38 -19.89 18.00
C ILE A 180 -9.57 -20.41 16.80
N ARG A 181 -9.99 -20.09 15.57
CA ARG A 181 -9.31 -20.51 14.34
C ARG A 181 -8.20 -19.56 13.88
N MET A 182 -8.13 -18.34 14.41
CA MET A 182 -7.13 -17.34 14.00
C MET A 182 -5.67 -17.83 14.11
N PRO A 183 -5.24 -18.52 15.19
CA PRO A 183 -3.89 -19.06 15.24
C PRO A 183 -3.58 -20.02 14.08
N PHE A 184 -4.54 -20.86 13.68
CA PHE A 184 -4.37 -21.76 12.55
C PHE A 184 -4.28 -21.02 11.22
N TYR A 185 -5.07 -19.95 11.03
CA TYR A 185 -4.98 -19.11 9.82
C TYR A 185 -3.65 -18.37 9.76
N TYR A 186 -3.15 -17.91 10.91
CA TYR A 186 -1.85 -17.26 11.01
C TYR A 186 -0.71 -18.21 10.67
N LEU A 187 -0.72 -19.44 11.22
CA LEU A 187 0.26 -20.47 10.90
C LEU A 187 0.18 -20.90 9.43
N GLU A 188 -1.02 -21.04 8.86
CA GLU A 188 -1.21 -21.32 7.43
C GLU A 188 -0.64 -20.18 6.57
N MET A 189 -0.87 -18.92 6.93
CA MET A 189 -0.28 -17.76 6.26
C MET A 189 1.25 -17.80 6.34
N ALA A 190 1.82 -17.95 7.54
CA ALA A 190 3.27 -18.00 7.74
C ALA A 190 3.90 -19.12 6.91
N TYR A 191 3.38 -20.35 6.99
CA TYR A 191 3.86 -21.48 6.18
C TYR A 191 3.80 -21.18 4.67
N ARG A 192 2.70 -20.61 4.17
CA ARG A 192 2.53 -20.29 2.75
C ARG A 192 3.42 -19.15 2.27
N ILE A 193 3.71 -18.16 3.12
CA ILE A 193 4.66 -17.09 2.81
C ILE A 193 6.08 -17.66 2.81
N LEU A 194 6.46 -18.40 3.84
CA LEU A 194 7.82 -18.96 3.98
C LEU A 194 8.14 -19.98 2.87
N SER A 195 7.17 -20.82 2.46
CA SER A 195 7.31 -21.73 1.31
C SER A 195 7.42 -21.03 -0.04
N LYS A 196 7.17 -19.72 -0.10
CA LYS A 196 7.35 -18.87 -1.29
C LYS A 196 8.62 -18.03 -1.24
N ILE A 197 9.39 -18.12 -0.16
CA ILE A 197 10.73 -17.55 -0.11
C ILE A 197 11.61 -18.42 -0.99
N THR A 198 11.74 -18.01 -2.23
CA THR A 198 12.66 -18.60 -3.19
C THR A 198 13.56 -17.49 -3.69
N ARG A 199 14.88 -17.72 -3.69
CA ARG A 199 15.76 -16.93 -4.53
C ARG A 199 15.62 -17.48 -5.95
N PRO A 200 15.02 -16.73 -6.88
CA PRO A 200 14.92 -17.21 -8.25
C PRO A 200 16.32 -17.45 -8.81
N ALA A 201 16.44 -18.38 -9.76
CA ALA A 201 17.69 -18.55 -10.49
C ALA A 201 18.07 -17.22 -11.15
N GLU A 202 19.35 -16.85 -11.10
CA GLU A 202 19.84 -15.56 -11.56
C GLU A 202 19.43 -15.25 -13.01
N ALA A 203 19.48 -16.24 -13.89
CA ALA A 203 19.05 -16.11 -15.29
C ALA A 203 17.54 -15.77 -15.43
N LEU A 204 16.67 -16.30 -14.56
CA LEU A 204 15.24 -16.00 -14.59
C LEU A 204 14.96 -14.60 -14.08
N ASP A 205 15.70 -14.14 -13.07
CA ASP A 205 15.57 -12.79 -12.54
C ASP A 205 16.12 -11.75 -13.54
N ALA A 206 17.24 -12.07 -14.20
CA ALA A 206 17.83 -11.25 -15.25
C ALA A 206 16.89 -11.08 -16.46
N ALA A 207 16.13 -12.12 -16.84
CA ALA A 207 15.14 -12.04 -17.91
C ALA A 207 13.97 -11.10 -17.57
N VAL A 208 13.54 -11.03 -16.30
CA VAL A 208 12.54 -10.06 -15.86
C VAL A 208 13.14 -8.64 -15.87
N ALA A 209 14.40 -8.51 -15.42
CA ALA A 209 15.11 -7.24 -15.40
C ALA A 209 15.33 -6.64 -16.80
N SER A 210 15.55 -7.47 -17.84
CA SER A 210 15.72 -6.97 -19.21
C SER A 210 14.43 -6.33 -19.75
N VAL A 211 13.28 -6.95 -19.49
CA VAL A 211 11.96 -6.35 -19.86
C VAL A 211 11.68 -5.09 -19.04
N ALA A 212 12.09 -5.05 -17.77
CA ALA A 212 12.01 -3.85 -16.95
C ALA A 212 12.88 -2.71 -17.52
N ALA A 213 14.04 -3.03 -18.10
CA ALA A 213 14.92 -2.05 -18.76
C ALA A 213 14.28 -1.45 -20.02
N GLU A 214 13.58 -2.25 -20.84
CA GLU A 214 12.82 -1.71 -21.98
C GLU A 214 11.75 -0.70 -21.53
N ARG A 215 11.04 -1.00 -20.44
CA ARG A 215 10.06 -0.07 -19.84
C ARG A 215 10.71 1.17 -19.23
N ARG A 216 11.94 1.06 -18.75
CA ARG A 216 12.74 2.21 -18.29
C ARG A 216 12.98 3.17 -19.45
N ASP A 217 13.38 2.65 -20.61
CA ASP A 217 13.61 3.47 -21.80
C ASP A 217 12.33 4.16 -22.29
N GLU A 218 11.17 3.52 -22.15
CA GLU A 218 9.87 4.14 -22.44
C GLU A 218 9.57 5.33 -21.53
N ILE A 219 9.87 5.23 -20.23
CA ILE A 219 9.69 6.32 -19.25
C ILE A 219 10.64 7.48 -19.58
N VAL A 220 11.93 7.19 -19.80
CA VAL A 220 12.96 8.15 -20.20
C VAL A 220 12.49 8.95 -21.42
N LYS A 221 12.05 8.25 -22.47
CA LYS A 221 11.54 8.88 -23.70
C LYS A 221 10.26 9.69 -23.47
N ARG A 222 9.30 9.15 -22.72
CA ARG A 222 8.00 9.80 -22.48
C ARG A 222 8.15 11.13 -21.74
N PHE A 223 9.03 11.16 -20.75
CA PHE A 223 9.15 12.28 -19.83
C PHE A 223 10.38 13.17 -20.09
N GLY A 224 11.20 12.83 -21.08
CA GLY A 224 12.44 13.54 -21.37
C GLY A 224 13.45 13.50 -20.22
N LEU A 225 13.39 12.45 -19.39
CA LEU A 225 14.35 12.22 -18.31
C LEU A 225 15.56 11.49 -18.86
N ASP A 226 16.74 11.69 -18.27
CA ASP A 226 17.90 10.84 -18.55
C ASP A 226 17.85 9.54 -17.71
N ALA A 227 18.56 8.52 -18.20
CA ALA A 227 18.55 7.19 -17.57
C ALA A 227 19.22 7.18 -16.18
N GLU A 228 20.21 8.06 -15.94
CA GLU A 228 20.90 8.15 -14.66
C GLU A 228 19.99 8.73 -13.58
N THR A 229 19.28 9.82 -13.90
CA THR A 229 18.27 10.44 -13.05
C THR A 229 17.19 9.45 -12.66
N LEU A 230 16.64 8.69 -13.62
CA LEU A 230 15.66 7.65 -13.31
C LEU A 230 16.27 6.55 -12.43
N GLY A 231 17.50 6.12 -12.70
CA GLY A 231 18.22 5.15 -11.86
C GLY A 231 18.45 5.64 -10.43
N ARG A 232 18.68 6.94 -10.22
CA ARG A 232 18.79 7.55 -8.88
C ARG A 232 17.46 7.50 -8.13
N ILE A 233 16.33 7.71 -8.80
CA ILE A 233 15.00 7.56 -8.19
C ILE A 233 14.74 6.07 -7.86
N GLU A 234 15.03 5.15 -8.79
CA GLU A 234 14.91 3.71 -8.54
C GLU A 234 15.76 3.27 -7.34
N GLY A 235 16.95 3.86 -7.18
CA GLY A 235 17.85 3.60 -6.06
C GLY A 235 17.34 4.05 -4.68
N LEU A 236 16.25 4.84 -4.63
CA LEU A 236 15.58 5.17 -3.38
C LEU A 236 14.66 4.04 -2.87
N ALA A 237 14.29 3.09 -3.74
CA ALA A 237 13.35 2.02 -3.39
C ALA A 237 13.92 1.06 -2.33
N GLU A 238 13.03 0.57 -1.46
CA GLU A 238 13.37 -0.46 -0.48
C GLU A 238 13.33 -1.85 -1.09
N ARG A 239 14.28 -2.69 -0.69
CA ARG A 239 14.33 -4.08 -1.11
C ARG A 239 13.12 -4.83 -0.56
N GLN A 240 12.46 -5.58 -1.46
CA GLN A 240 11.33 -6.42 -1.10
C GLN A 240 11.72 -7.47 -0.04
N ILE A 241 11.00 -7.49 1.09
CA ILE A 241 11.31 -8.34 2.25
C ILE A 241 11.32 -9.84 1.92
N ILE A 242 10.43 -10.30 1.02
CA ILE A 242 10.30 -11.75 0.72
C ILE A 242 11.55 -12.36 0.07
N ARG A 243 12.46 -11.53 -0.48
CA ARG A 243 13.74 -11.98 -1.04
C ARG A 243 14.82 -12.21 0.03
N ASP A 244 14.54 -11.89 1.29
CA ASP A 244 15.41 -12.15 2.45
C ASP A 244 14.74 -13.07 3.48
N LEU A 245 15.35 -14.23 3.72
CA LEU A 245 14.80 -15.28 4.59
C LEU A 245 14.66 -14.81 6.04
N MET A 246 15.71 -14.18 6.59
CA MET A 246 15.73 -13.79 8.00
C MET A 246 14.75 -12.65 8.27
N THR A 247 14.69 -11.68 7.38
CA THR A 247 13.75 -10.56 7.45
C THR A 247 12.31 -11.06 7.30
N SER A 248 12.06 -12.01 6.40
CA SER A 248 10.74 -12.63 6.24
C SER A 248 10.31 -13.44 7.47
N LEU A 249 11.21 -14.23 8.07
CA LEU A 249 10.93 -14.94 9.33
C LEU A 249 10.55 -13.97 10.44
N ARG A 250 11.35 -12.91 10.64
CA ARG A 250 11.09 -11.87 11.64
C ARG A 250 9.82 -11.08 11.36
N CYS A 251 9.49 -10.83 10.09
CA CYS A 251 8.27 -10.17 9.66
C CYS A 251 7.03 -10.97 10.04
N THR A 252 7.06 -12.30 9.88
CA THR A 252 5.95 -13.19 10.25
C THR A 252 5.86 -13.48 11.75
N LEU A 253 6.68 -12.85 12.59
CA LEU A 253 6.78 -13.07 14.05
C LEU A 253 6.88 -14.55 14.48
N ILE A 254 7.19 -15.47 13.56
CA ILE A 254 7.20 -16.90 13.84
C ILE A 254 8.37 -17.25 14.76
N ASP A 255 9.43 -16.45 14.74
CA ASP A 255 10.54 -16.49 15.68
C ASP A 255 10.08 -16.22 17.12
N LEU A 256 9.18 -15.25 17.33
CA LEU A 256 8.62 -14.96 18.66
C LEU A 256 7.67 -16.06 19.14
N VAL A 257 6.88 -16.63 18.22
CA VAL A 257 6.00 -17.78 18.53
C VAL A 257 6.83 -18.99 18.93
N ALA A 258 7.88 -19.32 18.16
CA ALA A 258 8.77 -20.42 18.46
C ALA A 258 9.50 -20.22 19.79
N LEU A 259 9.98 -19.00 20.08
CA LEU A 259 10.61 -18.66 21.35
C LEU A 259 9.64 -18.83 22.53
N GLY A 260 8.38 -18.42 22.38
CA GLY A 260 7.35 -18.61 23.38
C GLY A 260 7.05 -20.09 23.66
N LEU A 261 6.87 -20.89 22.61
CA LEU A 261 6.65 -22.33 22.73
C LEU A 261 7.84 -23.04 23.39
N PHE A 262 9.06 -22.67 23.00
CA PHE A 262 10.29 -23.20 23.60
C PHE A 262 10.39 -22.85 25.09
N GLY A 263 10.16 -21.59 25.45
CA GLY A 263 10.20 -21.15 26.85
C GLY A 263 9.14 -21.85 27.72
N ILE A 264 7.93 -22.04 27.19
CA ILE A 264 6.88 -22.82 27.87
C ILE A 264 7.31 -24.28 28.05
N ALA A 265 7.86 -24.91 27.01
CA ALA A 265 8.33 -26.30 27.10
C ALA A 265 9.44 -26.48 28.14
N VAL A 266 10.43 -25.58 28.17
CA VAL A 266 11.50 -25.57 29.18
C VAL A 266 10.93 -25.39 30.59
N ALA A 267 9.96 -24.49 30.77
CA ALA A 267 9.32 -24.26 32.06
C ALA A 267 8.56 -25.51 32.55
N VAL A 268 7.83 -26.19 31.66
CA VAL A 268 7.08 -27.43 31.96
C VAL A 268 8.03 -28.59 32.28
N VAL A 269 9.09 -28.78 31.50
CA VAL A 269 10.10 -29.83 31.75
C VAL A 269 10.84 -29.56 33.06
N GLY A 270 11.28 -28.32 33.30
CA GLY A 270 11.94 -27.94 34.54
C GLY A 270 11.05 -28.13 35.77
N TRP A 271 9.74 -27.89 35.63
CA TRP A 271 8.77 -28.21 36.68
C TRP A 271 8.62 -29.72 36.91
N ALA A 272 8.46 -30.50 35.84
CA ALA A 272 8.33 -31.95 35.91
C ALA A 272 9.57 -32.63 36.52
N LEU A 273 10.76 -32.06 36.29
CA LEU A 273 12.02 -32.53 36.86
C LEU A 273 12.29 -32.00 38.29
N GLY A 274 11.39 -31.20 38.87
CA GLY A 274 11.53 -30.63 40.22
C GLY A 274 12.57 -29.51 40.34
N VAL A 275 13.13 -29.03 39.23
CA VAL A 275 14.18 -28.01 39.18
C VAL A 275 13.62 -26.59 39.28
N ALA A 276 12.38 -26.37 38.82
CA ALA A 276 11.78 -25.03 38.69
C ALA A 276 10.96 -24.55 39.91
N GLY A 277 11.07 -25.22 41.06
CA GLY A 277 10.36 -24.85 42.29
C GLY A 277 8.83 -25.06 42.24
N PRO A 278 8.08 -24.45 43.17
CA PRO A 278 6.62 -24.57 43.21
C PRO A 278 5.96 -24.13 41.89
N GLY A 279 4.91 -24.84 41.47
CA GLY A 279 4.23 -24.58 40.19
C GLY A 279 3.73 -23.13 39.99
N GLY A 280 3.53 -22.38 41.07
CA GLY A 280 3.19 -20.94 41.01
C GLY A 280 4.30 -20.08 40.39
N TRP A 281 5.58 -20.38 40.63
CA TRP A 281 6.71 -19.64 40.06
C TRP A 281 6.88 -19.90 38.55
N VAL A 282 6.65 -21.16 38.15
CA VAL A 282 6.62 -21.57 36.74
C VAL A 282 5.50 -20.84 36.00
N GLY A 283 4.30 -20.77 36.59
CA GLY A 283 3.18 -19.99 36.06
C GLY A 283 3.50 -18.50 35.91
N ALA A 284 4.08 -17.87 36.93
CA ALA A 284 4.49 -16.47 36.88
C ALA A 284 5.56 -16.22 35.79
N GLY A 285 6.54 -17.11 35.65
CA GLY A 285 7.56 -17.04 34.61
C GLY A 285 6.98 -17.12 33.20
N ILE A 286 6.00 -18.00 32.96
CA ILE A 286 5.29 -18.10 31.68
C ILE A 286 4.53 -16.80 31.38
N VAL A 287 3.84 -16.22 32.36
CA VAL A 287 3.11 -14.95 32.18
C VAL A 287 4.06 -13.81 31.81
N ILE A 288 5.19 -13.69 32.50
CA ILE A 288 6.22 -12.67 32.21
C ILE A 288 6.78 -12.89 30.80
N LEU A 289 7.10 -14.12 30.41
CA LEU A 289 7.59 -14.44 29.07
C LEU A 289 6.58 -14.03 28.00
N VAL A 290 5.30 -14.38 28.17
CA VAL A 290 4.24 -14.00 27.22
C VAL A 290 4.13 -12.48 27.12
N LEU A 291 4.18 -11.75 28.24
CA LEU A 291 4.14 -10.29 28.23
C LEU A 291 5.33 -9.68 27.49
N LEU A 292 6.55 -10.18 27.72
CA LEU A 292 7.75 -9.74 27.03
C LEU A 292 7.66 -9.99 25.51
N LEU A 293 7.14 -11.15 25.10
CA LEU A 293 6.93 -11.48 23.69
C LEU A 293 5.86 -10.60 23.04
N LEU A 294 4.78 -10.27 23.76
CA LEU A 294 3.76 -9.33 23.30
C LEU A 294 4.32 -7.92 23.14
N LEU A 295 5.16 -7.47 24.08
CA LEU A 295 5.85 -6.17 23.99
C LEU A 295 6.84 -6.14 22.82
N ALA A 296 7.64 -7.19 22.65
CA ALA A 296 8.56 -7.33 21.53
C ALA A 296 7.83 -7.36 20.18
N GLY A 297 6.72 -8.11 20.10
CA GLY A 297 5.84 -8.17 18.93
C GLY A 297 5.22 -6.82 18.62
N LYS A 298 4.70 -6.11 19.63
CA LYS A 298 4.16 -4.75 19.49
C LYS A 298 5.22 -3.76 19.00
N HIS A 299 6.42 -3.79 19.59
CA HIS A 299 7.53 -2.94 19.16
C HIS A 299 7.92 -3.22 17.69
N ARG A 300 8.02 -4.49 17.30
CA ARG A 300 8.33 -4.85 15.92
C ARG A 300 7.22 -4.42 14.95
N MET A 301 5.95 -4.67 15.29
CA MET A 301 4.79 -4.27 14.50
C MET A 301 4.70 -2.74 14.34
N SER A 302 5.10 -1.97 15.36
CA SER A 302 5.09 -0.50 15.27
C SER A 302 6.05 0.06 14.22
N LYS A 303 7.11 -0.69 13.85
CA LYS A 303 8.04 -0.31 12.79
C LYS A 303 7.52 -0.60 11.38
N ILE A 304 6.52 -1.48 11.25
CA ILE A 304 5.95 -1.89 9.95
C ILE A 304 5.14 -0.76 9.31
N ASN A 305 4.48 0.07 10.12
CA ASN A 305 3.63 1.17 9.66
C ASN A 305 4.33 2.54 9.70
N ASP A 306 5.66 2.56 9.81
CA ASP A 306 6.39 3.82 9.90
C ASP A 306 6.63 4.43 8.52
N HIS A 307 5.59 5.06 7.96
CA HIS A 307 5.66 5.77 6.68
C HIS A 307 6.26 7.18 6.80
N ARG A 308 6.89 7.54 7.94
CA ARG A 308 7.51 8.87 8.11
C ARG A 308 8.69 9.09 7.16
N ASN A 309 9.28 8.01 6.64
CA ASN A 309 10.32 8.06 5.62
C ASN A 309 9.85 8.74 4.32
N LEU A 310 8.55 8.73 4.00
CA LEU A 310 8.00 9.29 2.77
C LEU A 310 8.30 10.80 2.59
N ARG A 311 8.34 11.56 3.69
CA ARG A 311 8.74 12.98 3.67
C ARG A 311 10.19 13.16 3.23
N ASP A 312 11.08 12.31 3.73
CA ASP A 312 12.50 12.35 3.41
C ASP A 312 12.74 11.88 1.97
N ILE A 313 12.03 10.84 1.54
CA ILE A 313 12.06 10.37 0.15
C ILE A 313 11.56 11.47 -0.79
N ALA A 314 10.46 12.15 -0.47
CA ALA A 314 9.95 13.25 -1.28
C ALA A 314 10.97 14.39 -1.42
N ARG A 315 11.72 14.71 -0.35
CA ARG A 315 12.85 15.67 -0.43
C ARG A 315 13.94 15.20 -1.38
N ARG A 316 14.36 13.94 -1.28
CA ARG A 316 15.38 13.37 -2.17
C ARG A 316 14.94 13.33 -3.63
N ILE A 317 13.68 12.96 -3.91
CA ILE A 317 13.13 13.03 -5.27
C ILE A 317 13.21 14.46 -5.79
N ARG A 318 12.74 15.44 -5.02
CA ARG A 318 12.86 16.85 -5.42
C ARG A 318 14.31 17.25 -5.70
N GLU A 319 15.29 16.81 -4.90
CA GLU A 319 16.71 17.08 -5.13
C GLU A 319 17.24 16.43 -6.41
N ILE A 320 16.68 15.28 -6.82
CA ILE A 320 17.09 14.56 -8.02
C ILE A 320 16.51 15.20 -9.30
N ILE A 321 15.20 15.51 -9.32
CA ILE A 321 14.49 15.94 -10.54
C ILE A 321 14.07 17.42 -10.55
N GLY A 322 14.25 18.14 -9.44
CA GLY A 322 14.00 19.59 -9.39
C GLY A 322 12.54 20.01 -9.48
N VAL A 323 11.57 19.16 -9.09
CA VAL A 323 10.14 19.51 -9.12
C VAL A 323 9.70 20.42 -7.98
N ARG A 324 8.67 21.22 -8.23
CA ARG A 324 8.03 22.05 -7.20
C ARG A 324 7.17 21.23 -6.23
N TYR A 325 6.43 20.24 -6.74
CA TYR A 325 5.50 19.44 -5.94
C TYR A 325 5.78 17.95 -6.08
N VAL A 326 5.78 17.24 -4.94
CA VAL A 326 5.86 15.77 -4.90
C VAL A 326 4.60 15.27 -4.21
N VAL A 327 3.88 14.35 -4.84
CA VAL A 327 2.60 13.82 -4.36
C VAL A 327 2.70 12.31 -4.23
N PHE A 328 2.48 11.81 -3.01
CA PHE A 328 2.37 10.38 -2.72
C PHE A 328 0.98 10.01 -2.18
N GLY A 329 0.77 8.71 -2.02
CA GLY A 329 -0.29 8.11 -1.21
C GLY A 329 0.31 7.14 -0.19
N HIS A 330 -0.13 5.88 -0.25
CA HIS A 330 0.38 4.73 0.52
C HIS A 330 0.13 4.75 2.05
N SER A 331 0.45 5.83 2.76
CA SER A 331 0.37 5.88 4.23
C SER A 331 -1.06 5.85 4.80
N HIS A 332 -2.07 6.10 3.95
CA HIS A 332 -3.47 6.31 4.33
C HIS A 332 -3.72 7.52 5.25
N ASP A 333 -2.69 8.32 5.53
CA ASP A 333 -2.78 9.52 6.34
C ASP A 333 -2.48 10.75 5.48
N PRO A 334 -3.42 11.71 5.38
CA PRO A 334 -3.18 12.93 4.63
C PRO A 334 -2.08 13.75 5.28
N ASP A 335 -1.20 14.32 4.46
CA ASP A 335 -0.01 15.02 4.93
C ASP A 335 0.37 16.17 3.99
N LEU A 336 0.97 17.20 4.56
CA LEU A 336 1.49 18.37 3.85
C LEU A 336 2.78 18.81 4.52
N MET A 337 3.87 18.84 3.76
CA MET A 337 5.17 19.32 4.23
C MET A 337 5.79 20.28 3.21
N PRO A 338 5.87 21.59 3.52
CA PRO A 338 6.67 22.51 2.73
C PRO A 338 8.14 22.09 2.76
N PHE A 339 8.81 22.18 1.62
CA PHE A 339 10.22 21.82 1.52
C PHE A 339 11.16 22.92 2.02
N ALA A 340 10.70 24.19 1.99
CA ALA A 340 11.43 25.34 2.49
C ALA A 340 10.46 26.30 3.20
N PRO A 341 10.91 27.08 4.21
CA PRO A 341 10.07 28.06 4.90
C PRO A 341 9.48 29.13 3.96
N SER A 342 10.18 29.44 2.86
CA SER A 342 9.76 30.40 1.84
C SER A 342 8.66 29.88 0.90
N GLY A 343 8.21 28.63 1.05
CA GLY A 343 7.05 28.11 0.32
C GLY A 343 7.30 27.73 -1.15
N ASN A 344 8.55 27.65 -1.60
CA ASN A 344 8.87 27.23 -2.97
C ASN A 344 8.76 25.70 -3.12
N GLY A 345 7.54 25.17 -3.03
CA GLY A 345 7.23 23.75 -3.22
C GLY A 345 6.96 22.96 -1.95
N ALA A 346 6.23 21.86 -2.09
CA ALA A 346 5.81 21.01 -0.97
C ALA A 346 5.62 19.54 -1.37
N TYR A 347 5.71 18.68 -0.37
CA TYR A 347 5.26 17.30 -0.40
C TYR A 347 3.79 17.23 0.06
N PHE A 348 3.02 16.39 -0.62
CA PHE A 348 1.63 16.07 -0.28
C PHE A 348 1.42 14.56 -0.18
N ASN A 349 0.63 14.13 0.81
CA ASN A 349 0.05 12.80 0.84
C ASN A 349 -1.47 12.90 0.72
N VAL A 350 -2.06 12.24 -0.29
CA VAL A 350 -3.51 12.26 -0.52
C VAL A 350 -4.31 11.38 0.45
N GLY A 351 -3.64 10.59 1.29
CA GLY A 351 -4.29 9.79 2.32
C GLY A 351 -5.12 8.64 1.76
N THR A 352 -6.34 8.45 2.29
CA THR A 352 -7.24 7.35 1.90
C THR A 352 -8.67 7.84 1.73
N TRP A 353 -9.41 7.18 0.84
CA TRP A 353 -10.86 7.39 0.66
C TRP A 353 -11.70 6.41 1.51
N MET A 354 -11.04 5.62 2.37
CA MET A 354 -11.74 4.79 3.32
C MET A 354 -12.45 5.65 4.39
N PRO A 355 -13.74 5.42 4.66
CA PRO A 355 -14.46 6.16 5.69
C PRO A 355 -13.79 6.04 7.07
N ARG A 356 -13.48 7.17 7.70
CA ARG A 356 -13.10 7.21 9.12
C ARG A 356 -14.33 7.60 9.94
N GLN A 357 -14.69 6.77 10.94
CA GLN A 357 -15.82 7.02 11.86
C GLN A 357 -17.20 7.15 11.18
N GLY A 358 -17.39 6.58 9.98
CA GLY A 358 -18.70 6.56 9.30
C GLY A 358 -18.97 7.77 8.39
N ILE A 359 -18.07 8.75 8.34
CA ILE A 359 -18.12 9.85 7.37
C ILE A 359 -17.16 9.52 6.23
N GLY A 360 -17.69 9.40 5.01
CA GLY A 360 -16.88 9.23 3.81
C GLY A 360 -16.23 10.55 3.43
N GLN A 361 -14.89 10.62 3.48
CA GLN A 361 -14.12 11.80 3.10
C GLN A 361 -13.27 11.44 1.89
N PHE A 362 -13.33 12.25 0.83
CA PHE A 362 -12.46 12.08 -0.34
C PHE A 362 -11.40 13.17 -0.31
N ILE A 363 -10.19 12.80 0.09
CA ILE A 363 -9.06 13.72 0.09
C ILE A 363 -8.40 13.68 -1.28
N TYR A 364 -8.12 14.84 -1.86
CA TYR A 364 -7.52 14.96 -3.18
C TYR A 364 -6.52 16.11 -3.23
N PHE A 365 -5.54 15.97 -4.09
CA PHE A 365 -4.60 17.03 -4.42
C PHE A 365 -5.17 17.84 -5.59
N GLU A 366 -5.14 19.16 -5.47
CA GLU A 366 -5.57 20.09 -6.49
C GLU A 366 -4.41 21.00 -6.88
N LEU A 367 -4.09 21.05 -8.17
CA LEU A 367 -3.08 21.94 -8.74
C LEU A 367 -3.75 22.86 -9.76
N HIS A 368 -3.71 24.16 -9.48
CA HIS A 368 -4.09 25.20 -10.44
C HIS A 368 -2.83 25.78 -11.04
N VAL A 369 -2.76 25.79 -12.38
CA VAL A 369 -1.65 26.35 -13.14
C VAL A 369 -2.16 27.59 -13.87
N GLU A 370 -2.25 28.71 -13.15
CA GLU A 370 -2.45 30.02 -13.77
C GLU A 370 -1.08 30.57 -14.23
N ALA A 371 -1.07 31.33 -15.33
CA ALA A 371 0.14 31.82 -15.99
C ALA A 371 1.10 32.50 -14.99
N GLY A 372 2.15 31.79 -14.58
CA GLY A 372 3.25 32.29 -13.75
C GLY A 372 3.23 31.92 -12.27
N SER A 373 2.14 31.38 -11.71
CA SER A 373 2.10 31.01 -10.28
C SER A 373 1.25 29.76 -10.01
N PRO A 374 1.85 28.55 -10.11
CA PRO A 374 1.11 27.33 -9.81
C PRO A 374 0.81 27.22 -8.31
N THR A 375 -0.47 27.07 -7.96
CA THR A 375 -0.93 26.89 -6.58
C THR A 375 -1.40 25.46 -6.37
N ALA A 376 -0.90 24.82 -5.31
CA ALA A 376 -1.24 23.45 -4.95
C ALA A 376 -1.92 23.41 -3.57
N ARG A 377 -3.01 22.65 -3.45
CA ARG A 377 -3.77 22.48 -2.20
C ARG A 377 -4.13 21.03 -1.96
N LEU A 378 -4.23 20.68 -0.67
CA LEU A 378 -4.79 19.40 -0.24
C LEU A 378 -6.23 19.62 0.19
N MET A 379 -7.14 19.11 -0.63
CA MET A 379 -8.56 19.35 -0.50
C MET A 379 -9.26 18.12 0.05
N ARG A 380 -10.42 18.32 0.68
CA ARG A 380 -11.34 17.26 1.07
C ARG A 380 -12.71 17.57 0.55
N TRP A 381 -13.28 16.61 -0.17
CA TRP A 381 -14.70 16.58 -0.46
C TRP A 381 -15.44 15.90 0.68
N ASP A 382 -16.28 16.66 1.38
CA ASP A 382 -17.37 16.13 2.20
C ASP A 382 -18.68 16.19 1.39
N ARG A 383 -19.67 15.36 1.72
CA ARG A 383 -20.99 15.40 1.04
C ARG A 383 -21.66 16.77 1.13
N GLU A 384 -21.29 17.58 2.12
CA GLU A 384 -21.90 18.89 2.37
C GLU A 384 -21.08 20.06 1.81
N LYS A 385 -19.74 20.07 1.94
CA LYS A 385 -18.86 21.15 1.43
C LYS A 385 -17.42 20.68 1.18
N PRO A 386 -16.76 21.08 0.06
CA PRO A 386 -15.31 20.99 -0.09
C PRO A 386 -14.59 21.89 0.92
N ALA A 387 -13.47 21.43 1.50
CA ALA A 387 -12.66 22.20 2.44
C ALA A 387 -11.15 22.00 2.19
N ASP A 388 -10.35 23.04 2.39
CA ASP A 388 -8.89 22.95 2.41
C ASP A 388 -8.45 22.31 3.72
N VAL A 389 -7.79 21.16 3.63
CA VAL A 389 -7.29 20.39 4.79
C VAL A 389 -5.80 20.63 5.00
N GLY A 390 -5.10 21.15 3.99
CA GLY A 390 -3.69 21.46 4.07
C GLY A 390 -3.37 22.45 5.19
N THR A 391 -4.17 23.52 5.31
CA THR A 391 -4.01 24.54 6.37
C THR A 391 -4.18 23.93 7.77
N ALA A 392 -5.24 23.14 7.97
CA ALA A 392 -5.50 22.49 9.26
C ALA A 392 -4.41 21.49 9.66
N ILE A 393 -3.84 20.76 8.69
CA ILE A 393 -2.71 19.84 8.93
C ILE A 393 -1.46 20.63 9.32
N ALA A 394 -1.16 21.73 8.63
CA ALA A 394 0.00 22.57 8.92
C ALA A 394 -0.08 23.20 10.33
N GLU A 395 -1.24 23.73 10.72
CA GLU A 395 -1.50 24.26 12.07
C GLU A 395 -1.35 23.20 13.16
N ARG A 396 -1.86 21.99 12.91
CA ARG A 396 -1.73 20.86 13.84
C ARG A 396 -0.27 20.39 13.96
N ALA A 397 0.48 20.36 12.87
CA ALA A 397 1.89 20.02 12.89
C ALA A 397 2.72 21.06 13.65
N HIS A 398 2.39 22.35 13.50
CA HIS A 398 3.02 23.43 14.25
C HIS A 398 2.78 23.28 15.76
N SER A 399 1.52 23.11 16.19
CA SER A 399 1.18 22.98 17.61
C SER A 399 1.79 21.73 18.27
N LEU A 400 1.85 20.59 17.56
CA LEU A 400 2.54 19.39 18.05
C LEU A 400 4.06 19.58 18.17
N ARG A 401 4.67 20.35 17.26
CA ARG A 401 6.09 20.69 17.32
C ARG A 401 6.40 21.62 18.49
N GLU A 402 5.56 22.62 18.74
CA GLU A 402 5.69 23.49 19.91
C GLU A 402 5.52 22.70 21.21
N ALA A 403 4.49 21.85 21.31
CA ALA A 403 4.29 21.00 22.48
C ALA A 403 5.48 20.04 22.73
N ALA A 404 6.08 19.50 21.67
CA ALA A 404 7.28 18.66 21.79
C ALA A 404 8.52 19.48 22.20
N LEU A 405 8.69 20.70 21.68
CA LEU A 405 9.76 21.62 22.08
C LEU A 405 9.59 22.08 23.53
N ASP A 406 8.38 22.37 23.98
CA ASP A 406 8.07 22.74 25.36
C ASP A 406 8.31 21.58 26.32
N ALA A 407 7.97 20.35 25.92
CA ALA A 407 8.27 19.14 26.68
C ALA A 407 9.78 18.85 26.75
N MET A 408 10.54 19.18 25.71
CA MET A 408 12.01 19.04 25.69
C MET A 408 12.74 20.16 26.42
N THR A 409 12.18 21.37 26.46
CA THR A 409 12.78 22.54 27.13
C THR A 409 12.30 22.73 28.57
N GLY A 410 11.41 21.88 29.06
CA GLY A 410 10.91 21.90 30.43
C GLY A 410 10.03 23.10 30.77
N ARG A 411 9.48 23.79 29.76
CA ARG A 411 8.65 25.00 29.97
C ARG A 411 7.16 24.74 30.19
N GLY A 412 6.74 23.47 30.21
CA GLY A 412 5.33 23.09 30.32
C GLY A 412 4.95 22.43 31.64
N THR A 413 5.05 23.15 32.77
CA THR A 413 4.15 23.11 33.94
C THR A 413 4.65 24.10 35.00
N ALA A 414 4.00 25.26 35.10
CA ALA A 414 3.90 26.05 36.31
C ALA A 414 2.42 26.26 36.61
#